data_AF-A0A239FAQ9-F1
#
_entry.id   AF-A0A239FAQ9-F1
#
_cell.length_a   1.000
_cell.length_b   1.000
_cell.length_c   1.000
_cell.angle_alpha   90.00
_cell.angle_beta   90.00
_cell.angle_gamma   90.00
#
_symmetry.space_group_name_H-M   'P 1'
#
loop_
_entity.id
_entity.type
_entity.pdbx_description
1 polymer ?
#
loop_
_entity_poly.entity_id
_entity_poly.type
_entity_poly.pdbx_seq_one_letter_code
_entity_poly.pdbx_strand_id
1 'polypeptide(L)'
;MNGKKVMKLALQNMPAFMEELLASKGMSVETMDLIIPHQASHLGMAHMSKRIGVDPSRIVDIYSTHGNQVAASIPTALHEALASGRLQPGKRALLIGTAAGLSIGGMVMDF
;
A
#
# COMPACT_ATOMS: atom_id res chain seq x y z
N MET A 1 -2.46 -17.24 -15.99
CA MET A 1 -1.97 -16.99 -14.62
C MET A 1 -3.13 -17.12 -13.63
N ASN A 2 -2.99 -17.85 -12.50
CA ASN A 2 -4.05 -17.96 -11.50
C ASN A 2 -3.96 -16.82 -10.48
N GLY A 3 -4.50 -15.65 -10.84
CA GLY A 3 -4.38 -14.42 -10.03
C GLY A 3 -4.89 -14.55 -8.59
N LYS A 4 -5.95 -15.34 -8.35
CA LYS A 4 -6.51 -15.57 -7.00
C LYS A 4 -5.51 -16.29 -6.08
N LYS A 5 -4.84 -17.33 -6.56
CA LYS A 5 -3.83 -18.07 -5.78
C LYS A 5 -2.61 -17.19 -5.46
N VAL A 6 -2.13 -16.44 -6.44
CA VAL A 6 -0.97 -15.54 -6.28
C VAL A 6 -1.29 -14.43 -5.26
N MET A 7 -2.45 -13.79 -5.38
CA MET A 7 -2.88 -12.76 -4.43
C MET A 7 -3.03 -13.31 -3.01
N LYS A 8 -3.62 -14.51 -2.86
CA LYS A 8 -3.76 -15.15 -1.54
C LYS A 8 -2.39 -15.37 -0.88
N LEU A 9 -1.42 -15.89 -1.63
CA LEU A 9 -0.08 -16.16 -1.11
C LEU A 9 0.67 -14.87 -0.75
N ALA A 10 0.53 -13.82 -1.58
CA ALA A 10 1.10 -12.51 -1.27
C ALA A 10 0.49 -11.91 0.03
N LEU A 11 -0.84 -11.99 0.19
CA LEU A 11 -1.52 -11.53 1.41
C LEU A 11 -1.16 -12.38 2.64
N GLN A 12 -0.84 -13.67 2.48
CA GLN A 12 -0.36 -14.52 3.57
C GLN A 12 1.00 -14.04 4.10
N ASN A 13 1.92 -13.67 3.21
CA ASN A 13 3.28 -13.21 3.56
C ASN A 13 3.35 -11.72 3.96
N MET A 14 2.28 -10.95 3.72
CA MET A 14 2.24 -9.50 3.99
C MET A 14 2.59 -9.10 5.44
N PRO A 15 2.11 -9.76 6.50
CA PRO A 15 2.45 -9.35 7.87
C PRO A 15 3.94 -9.49 8.18
N ALA A 16 4.56 -10.63 7.82
CA ALA A 16 5.98 -10.85 8.03
C ALA A 16 6.83 -9.84 7.24
N PHE A 17 6.43 -9.56 5.99
CA PHE A 17 7.07 -8.51 5.18
C PHE A 17 6.98 -7.13 5.84
N MET A 18 5.82 -6.78 6.40
CA MET A 18 5.61 -5.51 7.10
C MET A 18 6.45 -5.40 8.38
N GLU A 19 6.53 -6.47 9.15
CA GLU A 19 7.39 -6.53 10.34
C GLU A 19 8.85 -6.30 9.96
N GLU A 20 9.35 -6.98 8.94
CA GLU A 20 10.73 -6.81 8.46
C GLU A 20 11.01 -5.39 7.96
N LEU A 21 10.11 -4.84 7.12
CA LEU A 21 10.23 -3.49 6.57
C LEU A 21 10.32 -2.42 7.67
N LEU A 22 9.51 -2.56 8.72
CA LEU A 22 9.40 -1.57 9.78
C LEU A 22 10.39 -1.79 10.93
N ALA A 23 10.87 -3.02 11.12
CA ALA A 23 11.79 -3.38 12.20
C ALA A 23 13.10 -2.58 12.15
N SER A 24 13.63 -2.34 10.95
CA SER A 24 14.91 -1.62 10.76
C SER A 24 14.94 -0.21 11.41
N LYS A 25 13.78 0.42 11.57
CA LYS A 25 13.63 1.73 12.20
C LYS A 25 12.80 1.71 13.49
N GLY A 26 12.47 0.52 14.02
CA GLY A 26 11.59 0.37 15.19
C GLY A 26 10.21 1.00 14.98
N MET A 27 9.71 1.00 13.74
CA MET A 27 8.44 1.63 13.39
C MET A 27 7.28 0.64 13.52
N SER A 28 6.07 1.19 13.64
CA SER A 28 4.81 0.45 13.51
C SER A 28 4.00 1.02 12.35
N VAL A 29 3.16 0.20 11.73
CA VAL A 29 2.22 0.64 10.69
C VAL A 29 1.26 1.73 11.23
N GLU A 30 1.04 1.75 12.54
CA GLU A 30 0.23 2.76 13.22
C GLU A 30 0.84 4.16 13.14
N THR A 31 2.17 4.26 13.01
CA THR A 31 2.91 5.53 12.88
C THR A 31 2.90 6.11 11.46
N MET A 32 2.22 5.45 10.52
CA MET A 32 2.05 5.95 9.16
C MET A 32 0.82 6.87 9.10
N ASP A 33 1.00 8.08 8.57
CA ASP A 33 -0.09 9.03 8.34
C ASP A 33 -0.95 8.63 7.13
N LEU A 34 -0.30 8.08 6.10
CA LEU A 34 -0.94 7.64 4.86
C LEU A 34 -0.40 6.31 4.37
N ILE A 35 -1.28 5.52 3.77
CA ILE A 35 -0.95 4.25 3.12
C ILE A 35 -1.30 4.38 1.64
N ILE A 36 -0.32 4.16 0.77
CA ILE A 36 -0.42 4.30 -0.67
C ILE A 36 -0.22 2.90 -1.29
N PRO A 37 -1.29 2.10 -1.39
CA PRO A 37 -1.19 0.76 -1.93
C PRO A 37 -1.16 0.73 -3.46
N HIS A 38 -0.70 -0.40 -4.02
CA HIS A 38 -1.01 -0.74 -5.40
C HIS A 38 -2.54 -0.81 -5.62
N GLN A 39 -3.02 -0.02 -6.57
CA GLN A 39 -4.44 0.10 -6.93
C GLN A 39 -4.92 -1.11 -7.75
N ALA A 40 -4.91 -2.31 -7.17
CA ALA A 40 -5.25 -3.55 -7.89
C ALA A 40 -6.75 -3.70 -8.16
N SER A 41 -7.56 -3.43 -7.13
CA SER A 41 -9.02 -3.43 -7.09
C SER A 41 -9.48 -2.98 -5.71
N HIS A 42 -10.70 -2.46 -5.56
CA HIS A 42 -11.27 -2.13 -4.24
C HIS A 42 -11.23 -3.33 -3.28
N LEU A 43 -11.57 -4.54 -3.76
CA LEU A 43 -11.53 -5.76 -2.95
C LEU A 43 -10.10 -6.12 -2.52
N GLY A 44 -9.14 -6.02 -3.44
CA GLY A 44 -7.72 -6.28 -3.14
C GLY A 44 -7.16 -5.31 -2.08
N MET A 45 -7.45 -4.02 -2.22
CA MET A 45 -7.02 -3.00 -1.26
C MET A 45 -7.70 -3.19 0.10
N ALA A 46 -9.00 -3.50 0.15
CA ALA A 46 -9.71 -3.80 1.39
C ALA A 46 -9.14 -5.03 2.11
N HIS A 47 -8.82 -6.10 1.38
CA HIS A 47 -8.17 -7.29 1.95
C HIS A 47 -6.78 -6.98 2.51
N MET A 48 -5.98 -6.20 1.78
CA MET A 48 -4.67 -5.76 2.24
C MET A 48 -4.79 -4.91 3.51
N SER A 49 -5.64 -3.88 3.49
CA SER A 49 -5.89 -2.98 4.63
C SER A 49 -6.27 -3.76 5.89
N LYS A 50 -7.20 -4.72 5.76
CA LYS A 50 -7.60 -5.58 6.87
C LYS A 50 -6.47 -6.49 7.36
N ARG A 51 -5.62 -6.98 6.45
CA ARG A 51 -4.52 -7.89 6.77
C ARG A 51 -3.39 -7.20 7.55
N ILE A 52 -3.13 -5.92 7.26
CA ILE A 52 -2.11 -5.11 7.94
C ILE A 52 -2.66 -4.28 9.11
N GLY A 53 -3.98 -4.32 9.36
CA GLY A 53 -4.59 -3.68 10.54
C GLY A 53 -4.64 -2.15 10.48
N VAL A 54 -4.73 -1.54 9.29
CA VAL A 54 -4.78 -0.08 9.15
C VAL A 54 -6.19 0.46 9.01
N ASP A 55 -6.38 1.70 9.46
CA ASP A 55 -7.63 2.45 9.28
C ASP A 55 -7.85 2.74 7.78
N PRO A 56 -9.00 2.35 7.20
CA PRO A 56 -9.35 2.67 5.81
C PRO A 56 -9.27 4.16 5.46
N SER A 57 -9.47 5.07 6.42
CA SER A 57 -9.38 6.53 6.20
C SER A 57 -7.97 7.01 5.82
N ARG A 58 -6.94 6.22 6.17
CA ARG A 58 -5.53 6.48 5.82
C ARG A 58 -5.13 5.91 4.47
N ILE A 59 -5.98 5.10 3.84
CA ILE A 59 -5.72 4.54 2.51
C ILE A 59 -5.95 5.61 1.44
N VAL A 60 -5.03 5.70 0.49
CA VAL A 60 -5.25 6.39 -0.78
C VAL A 60 -5.91 5.42 -1.77
N ASP A 61 -7.17 5.69 -2.09
CA ASP A 61 -7.95 4.97 -3.09
C ASP A 61 -8.31 5.94 -4.21
N ILE A 62 -7.72 5.72 -5.38
CA ILE A 62 -8.04 6.42 -6.63
C ILE A 62 -8.53 5.44 -7.70
N TYR A 63 -8.83 4.20 -7.30
CA TYR A 63 -9.18 3.13 -8.21
C TYR A 63 -10.47 3.41 -8.97
N SER A 64 -11.44 4.09 -8.34
CA SER A 64 -12.71 4.46 -8.98
C SER A 64 -12.54 5.41 -10.16
N THR A 65 -11.49 6.23 -10.18
CA THR A 65 -11.23 7.22 -11.22
C THR A 65 -10.12 6.80 -12.19
N HIS A 66 -9.15 6.00 -11.74
CA HIS A 66 -7.95 5.64 -12.53
C HIS A 66 -7.84 4.15 -12.85
N GLY A 67 -8.57 3.29 -12.15
CA GLY A 67 -8.45 1.84 -12.28
C GLY A 67 -7.08 1.28 -11.88
N ASN A 68 -6.77 0.08 -12.37
CA ASN A 68 -5.47 -0.54 -12.17
C ASN A 68 -4.46 -0.09 -13.25
N GLN A 69 -3.46 0.69 -12.84
CA GLN A 69 -2.39 1.20 -13.70
C GLN A 69 -1.08 0.42 -13.55
N VAL A 70 -1.13 -0.80 -13.00
CA VAL A 70 0.02 -1.70 -12.79
C VAL A 70 1.13 -0.99 -11.99
N ALA A 71 2.31 -0.78 -12.60
CA ALA A 71 3.45 -0.15 -11.95
C ALA A 71 3.22 1.35 -11.68
N ALA A 72 2.36 2.00 -12.47
CA ALA A 72 2.04 3.41 -12.29
C ALA A 72 1.03 3.66 -11.16
N SER A 73 0.36 2.63 -10.64
CA SER A 73 -0.69 2.82 -9.61
C SER A 73 -0.18 3.52 -8.34
N ILE A 74 1.00 3.17 -7.86
CA ILE A 74 1.58 3.77 -6.64
C ILE A 74 2.01 5.23 -6.89
N PRO A 75 2.82 5.56 -7.93
CA PRO A 75 3.20 6.95 -8.17
C PRO A 75 2.01 7.86 -8.53
N THR A 76 0.99 7.37 -9.26
CA THR A 76 -0.23 8.16 -9.49
C THR A 76 -0.96 8.43 -8.17
N ALA A 77 -1.16 7.42 -7.33
CA ALA A 77 -1.81 7.60 -6.03
C ALA A 77 -1.02 8.53 -5.10
N LEU A 78 0.32 8.47 -5.13
CA LEU A 78 1.17 9.41 -4.43
C LEU A 78 0.98 10.84 -4.94
N HIS A 79 0.99 11.04 -6.26
CA HIS A 79 0.74 12.34 -6.87
C HIS A 79 -0.61 12.93 -6.44
N GLU A 80 -1.67 12.14 -6.49
CA GLU A 80 -3.01 12.56 -6.05
C GLU A 80 -3.06 12.91 -4.56
N ALA A 81 -2.36 12.16 -3.71
CA ALA A 81 -2.27 12.45 -2.27
C ALA A 81 -1.54 13.77 -1.99
N LEU A 82 -0.53 14.11 -2.80
CA LEU A 82 0.19 15.38 -2.73
C LEU A 82 -0.66 16.53 -3.26
N ALA A 83 -1.28 16.36 -4.44
CA ALA A 83 -2.09 17.38 -5.11
C ALA A 83 -3.34 17.76 -4.28
N SER A 84 -3.94 16.79 -3.59
CA SER A 84 -5.08 17.01 -2.69
C SER A 84 -4.70 17.51 -1.30
N GLY A 85 -3.41 17.59 -0.98
CA GLY A 85 -2.92 17.99 0.34
C GLY A 85 -3.17 16.97 1.46
N ARG A 86 -3.50 15.72 1.14
CA ARG A 86 -3.60 14.63 2.12
C ARG A 86 -2.22 14.32 2.71
N LEU A 87 -1.21 14.20 1.84
CA LEU A 87 0.20 14.08 2.23
C LEU A 87 0.85 15.48 2.23
N GLN A 88 1.52 15.82 3.33
CA GLN A 88 2.10 17.14 3.57
C GLN A 88 3.50 16.98 4.18
N PRO A 89 4.40 17.97 4.04
CA PRO A 89 5.72 17.90 4.65
C PRO A 89 5.66 17.67 6.16
N GLY A 90 6.59 16.87 6.67
CA GLY A 90 6.62 16.35 8.04
C GLY A 90 5.76 15.11 8.28
N LYS A 91 5.08 14.56 7.26
CA LYS A 91 4.26 13.35 7.38
C LYS A 91 4.95 12.13 6.81
N ARG A 92 4.49 10.96 7.25
CA ARG A 92 5.02 9.66 6.82
C ARG A 92 4.00 8.89 5.99
N ALA A 93 4.46 8.40 4.84
CA ALA A 93 3.67 7.53 3.96
C ALA A 93 4.29 6.13 3.85
N LEU A 94 3.43 5.11 3.87
CA LEU A 94 3.79 3.74 3.48
C LEU A 94 3.35 3.49 2.03
N LEU A 95 4.31 3.29 1.13
CA LEU A 95 4.06 2.83 -0.22
C LEU A 95 4.17 1.31 -0.21
N ILE A 96 3.16 0.59 -0.72
CA ILE A 96 3.16 -0.88 -0.65
C ILE A 96 2.43 -1.51 -1.83
N GLY A 97 2.93 -2.64 -2.33
CA GLY A 97 2.33 -3.30 -3.47
C GLY A 97 2.72 -4.76 -3.62
N THR A 98 1.98 -5.43 -4.50
CA THR A 98 2.30 -6.78 -4.95
C THR A 98 2.36 -6.80 -6.47
N ALA A 99 3.20 -7.66 -7.03
CA ALA A 99 3.37 -7.81 -8.47
C ALA A 99 3.27 -9.27 -8.91
N ALA A 100 3.02 -9.49 -10.21
CA ALA A 100 3.07 -10.81 -10.82
C ALA A 100 4.46 -11.44 -10.58
N GLY A 101 4.49 -12.73 -10.24
CA GLY A 101 5.72 -13.42 -9.81
C GLY A 101 5.88 -13.57 -8.30
N LEU A 102 4.85 -13.23 -7.50
CA LEU A 102 4.83 -13.31 -6.03
C LEU A 102 5.82 -12.36 -5.37
N SER A 103 5.95 -11.15 -5.91
CA SER A 103 6.77 -10.11 -5.28
C SER A 103 5.89 -9.23 -4.39
N ILE A 104 6.38 -8.95 -3.18
CA ILE A 104 5.86 -7.90 -2.30
C ILE A 104 6.94 -6.83 -2.23
N GLY A 105 6.56 -5.58 -2.38
CA GLY A 105 7.45 -4.44 -2.27
C GLY A 105 6.83 -3.37 -1.41
N GLY A 106 7.66 -2.62 -0.71
CA GLY A 106 7.21 -1.55 0.17
C GLY A 106 8.33 -0.60 0.54
N MET A 107 7.95 0.62 0.87
CA MET A 107 8.86 1.69 1.25
C MET A 107 8.16 2.62 2.24
N VAL A 108 8.86 2.99 3.31
CA VAL A 108 8.47 4.11 4.17
C VAL A 108 9.11 5.37 3.62
N MET A 109 8.30 6.39 3.37
CA MET A 109 8.72 7.70 2.91
C MET A 109 8.40 8.75 3.97
N ASP A 110 9.43 9.41 4.49
CA ASP A 110 9.30 10.65 5.24
C ASP A 110 9.22 11.79 4.20
N PHE A 111 8.08 12.47 4.11
CA PHE A 111 7.82 13.57 3.18
C PHE A 111 7.87 14.90 3.93
#